data_AF-A0A2W1FRH2-F1
#
_entry.id   AF-A0A2W1FRH2-F1
#
_cell.length_a   1.000
_cell.length_b   1.000
_cell.length_c   1.000
_cell.angle_alpha   90.00
_cell.angle_beta   90.00
_cell.angle_gamma   90.00
#
_symmetry.space_group_name_H-M   'P 1'
#
loop_
_entity.id
_entity.type
_entity.pdbx_description
1 polymer ?
#
loop_
_entity_poly.entity_id
_entity_poly.type
_entity_poly.pdbx_seq_one_letter_code
_entity_poly.pdbx_strand_id
1 'polypeptide(L)'
;MSPSEHVTEQPPRPLTTRGLTLRVSYIWGKFRNEISSEDANGHLTLLYNMDFRLLKPQLCFARAVDKTPIAKGTIHSFSISAECVIHDRNLVLKPLKRWKTQYNYLSHALNDVPISWIANSSMKIWYFVCINSVTQEPIAKFAVNYWALKNLGNFYFEKSAGEIPDNLRDEVVVTGLTILYTMATRINNPIQLIGAVFAKPGKVEGEEGRPELELEDREQRGKVKTT
;
A
#
# COMPACT_ATOMS: atom_id res chain seq x y z
N MET A 1 -15.07 28.75 18.23
CA MET A 1 -13.82 27.95 18.23
C MET A 1 -14.19 26.54 18.64
N SER A 2 -14.31 25.62 17.69
CA SER A 2 -14.58 24.21 17.99
C SER A 2 -13.26 23.52 18.35
N PRO A 3 -13.23 22.67 19.39
CA PRO A 3 -12.01 21.99 19.78
C PRO A 3 -11.66 20.91 18.75
N SER A 4 -10.43 20.94 18.23
CA SER A 4 -9.87 19.87 17.42
C SER A 4 -9.98 18.55 18.19
N GLU A 5 -10.73 17.60 17.65
CA GLU A 5 -10.74 16.23 18.13
C GLU A 5 -9.32 15.67 18.02
N HIS A 6 -8.68 15.49 19.17
CA HIS A 6 -7.49 14.66 19.27
C HIS A 6 -7.90 13.23 18.94
N VAL A 7 -7.66 12.79 17.70
CA VAL A 7 -7.72 11.38 17.32
C VAL A 7 -6.64 10.68 18.13
N THR A 8 -7.06 10.03 19.22
CA THR A 8 -6.20 9.18 20.04
C THR A 8 -5.66 8.05 19.15
N GLU A 9 -4.36 8.12 18.79
CA GLU A 9 -3.67 7.09 18.00
C GLU A 9 -3.66 5.76 18.80
N GLN A 10 -4.70 4.94 18.63
CA GLN A 10 -4.71 3.58 19.14
C GLN A 10 -3.63 2.75 18.40
N PRO A 11 -2.98 1.79 19.09
CA PRO A 11 -2.02 0.91 18.45
C PRO A 11 -2.67 0.16 17.28
N PRO A 12 -1.91 -0.21 16.24
CA PRO A 12 -2.44 -0.96 15.10
C PRO A 12 -3.17 -2.22 15.54
N ARG A 13 -4.50 -2.21 15.45
CA ARG A 13 -5.31 -3.39 15.77
C ARG A 13 -5.41 -4.32 14.55
N PRO A 14 -5.36 -5.65 14.78
CA PRO A 14 -5.72 -6.65 13.79
C PRO A 14 -7.12 -6.39 13.23
N LEU A 15 -7.39 -6.81 11.98
CA LEU A 15 -8.74 -6.81 11.44
C LEU A 15 -9.61 -7.82 12.19
N THR A 16 -9.05 -8.98 12.51
CA THR A 16 -9.69 -10.05 13.27
C THR A 16 -8.68 -10.68 14.21
N THR A 17 -9.13 -11.20 15.36
CA THR A 17 -8.25 -11.86 16.34
C THR A 17 -7.72 -13.23 15.86
N ARG A 18 -8.30 -13.78 14.79
CA ARG A 18 -7.96 -15.09 14.21
C ARG A 18 -7.32 -15.01 12.83
N GLY A 19 -7.15 -13.81 12.30
CA GLY A 19 -6.59 -13.57 10.99
C GLY A 19 -5.09 -13.82 10.93
N LEU A 20 -4.58 -14.17 9.74
CA LEU A 20 -3.15 -14.30 9.50
C LEU A 20 -2.45 -12.96 9.77
N THR A 21 -1.42 -12.98 10.60
CA THR A 21 -0.52 -11.84 10.82
C THR A 21 0.84 -12.11 10.19
N LEU A 22 1.30 -11.20 9.34
CA LEU A 22 2.66 -11.23 8.80
C LEU A 22 3.45 -10.05 9.34
N ARG A 23 4.57 -10.32 10.01
CA ARG A 23 5.50 -9.32 10.51
C ARG A 23 6.52 -8.98 9.44
N VAL A 24 6.73 -7.68 9.22
CA VAL A 24 7.75 -7.15 8.33
C VAL A 24 8.88 -6.57 9.16
N SER A 25 10.04 -7.22 9.12
CA SER A 25 11.25 -6.77 9.81
C SER A 25 12.25 -6.18 8.83
N TYR A 26 12.89 -5.08 9.18
CA TYR A 26 13.93 -4.46 8.36
C TYR A 26 15.32 -4.86 8.86
N ILE A 27 16.16 -5.35 7.95
CA ILE A 27 17.52 -5.77 8.22
C ILE A 27 18.48 -4.74 7.61
N TRP A 28 18.86 -3.74 8.41
CA TRP A 28 19.70 -2.61 7.99
C TRP A 28 20.97 -3.01 7.26
N GLY A 29 21.73 -3.98 7.80
CA GLY A 29 23.02 -4.38 7.23
C GLY A 29 22.94 -5.01 5.84
N LYS A 30 21.74 -5.40 5.39
CA LYS A 30 21.51 -6.01 4.08
C LYS A 30 20.56 -5.22 3.19
N PHE A 31 20.04 -4.08 3.68
CA PHE A 31 18.98 -3.32 3.01
C PHE A 31 17.89 -4.25 2.47
N ARG A 32 17.27 -5.02 3.37
CA ARG A 32 16.21 -5.97 3.02
C ARG A 32 15.12 -6.02 4.08
N ASN A 33 13.93 -6.42 3.66
CA ASN A 33 12.88 -6.82 4.58
C ASN A 33 12.73 -8.33 4.63
N GLU A 34 12.45 -8.81 5.82
CA GLU A 34 12.06 -10.18 6.11
C GLU A 34 10.58 -10.19 6.50
N ILE A 35 9.80 -11.01 5.82
CA ILE A 35 8.36 -11.12 6.07
C ILE A 35 8.08 -12.52 6.63
N SER A 36 7.63 -12.56 7.87
CA SER A 36 7.39 -13.80 8.61
C SER A 36 5.94 -13.91 9.04
N SER A 37 5.35 -15.10 8.95
CA SER A 37 4.07 -15.36 9.61
C SER A 37 4.28 -15.50 11.11
N GLU A 38 3.38 -14.91 11.89
CA GLU A 38 3.35 -15.01 13.35
C GLU A 38 2.19 -15.93 13.75
N ASP A 39 2.50 -16.97 14.53
CA ASP A 39 1.49 -17.86 15.09
C ASP A 39 0.92 -17.34 16.42
N ALA A 40 -0.07 -18.05 16.97
CA ALA A 40 -0.71 -17.68 18.24
C ALA A 40 0.24 -17.67 19.44
N ASN A 41 1.39 -18.36 19.36
CA ASN A 41 2.40 -18.42 20.39
C ASN A 41 3.52 -17.36 20.17
N GLY A 42 3.41 -16.53 19.13
CA GLY A 42 4.39 -15.52 18.76
C GLY A 42 5.62 -16.08 18.02
N HIS A 43 5.59 -17.35 17.61
CA HIS A 43 6.67 -17.94 16.82
C HIS A 43 6.61 -17.43 15.38
N LEU A 44 7.79 -17.03 14.86
CA LEU A 44 7.92 -16.41 13.56
C LEU A 44 8.47 -17.41 12.55
N THR A 45 7.70 -17.68 11.50
CA THR A 45 8.14 -18.49 10.35
C THR A 45 8.40 -17.58 9.16
N LEU A 46 9.66 -17.51 8.70
CA LEU A 46 10.04 -16.66 7.58
C LEU A 46 9.42 -17.18 6.27
N LEU A 47 8.67 -16.31 5.57
CA LEU A 47 8.00 -16.65 4.31
C LEU A 47 8.66 -16.00 3.10
N TYR A 48 9.11 -14.74 3.25
CA TYR A 48 9.64 -13.96 2.14
C TYR A 48 10.87 -13.15 2.53
N ASN A 49 11.74 -12.94 1.55
CA ASN A 49 12.77 -11.92 1.56
C ASN A 49 12.42 -10.87 0.50
N MET A 50 12.52 -9.60 0.87
CA MET A 50 12.42 -8.48 -0.08
C MET A 50 13.72 -7.67 -0.06
N ASP A 51 14.49 -7.75 -1.13
CA ASP A 51 15.75 -7.03 -1.27
C ASP A 51 15.56 -5.72 -2.05
N PHE A 52 16.25 -4.67 -1.60
CA PHE A 52 16.37 -3.42 -2.36
C PHE A 52 17.48 -3.54 -3.40
N ARG A 53 17.17 -3.30 -4.67
CA ARG A 53 18.22 -3.07 -5.66
C ARG A 53 18.72 -1.64 -5.50
N LEU A 54 19.99 -1.48 -5.09
CA LEU A 54 20.56 -0.14 -4.89
C LEU A 54 20.73 0.64 -6.20
N LEU A 55 20.95 -0.07 -7.32
CA LEU A 55 21.23 0.53 -8.64
C LEU A 55 19.98 0.74 -9.51
N LYS A 56 18.83 0.17 -9.13
CA LYS A 56 17.55 0.31 -9.84
C LYS A 56 16.47 0.45 -8.78
N PRO A 57 15.50 1.38 -8.89
CA PRO A 57 14.46 1.56 -7.88
C PRO A 57 13.45 0.41 -7.92
N GLN A 58 13.90 -0.77 -7.51
CA GLN A 58 13.22 -2.05 -7.63
C GLN A 58 13.32 -2.82 -6.33
N LEU A 59 12.18 -3.35 -5.93
CA LEU A 59 12.00 -4.31 -4.85
C LEU A 59 11.98 -5.70 -5.47
N CYS A 60 12.80 -6.62 -4.97
CA CYS A 60 12.82 -8.00 -5.45
C CYS A 60 12.33 -8.93 -4.34
N PHE A 61 11.28 -9.69 -4.62
CA PHE A 61 10.67 -10.60 -3.65
C PHE A 61 11.02 -12.05 -4.00
N ALA A 62 11.47 -12.80 -3.00
CA ALA A 62 11.75 -14.22 -3.11
C ALA A 62 11.17 -14.99 -1.93
N ARG A 63 10.80 -16.25 -2.15
CA ARG A 63 10.46 -17.20 -1.08
C ARG A 63 11.66 -17.38 -0.15
N ALA A 64 11.40 -17.60 1.13
CA ALA A 64 12.46 -17.80 2.10
C ALA A 64 13.10 -19.20 2.04
N VAL A 65 12.29 -20.22 1.74
CA VAL A 65 12.68 -21.63 1.79
C VAL A 65 13.71 -21.97 0.71
N ASP A 66 13.46 -21.57 -0.53
CA ASP A 66 14.22 -21.98 -1.72
C ASP A 66 14.84 -20.78 -2.47
N LYS A 67 14.59 -19.55 -2.01
CA LYS A 67 15.02 -18.30 -2.67
C LYS A 67 14.45 -18.12 -4.08
N THR A 68 13.37 -18.82 -4.42
CA THR A 68 12.71 -18.68 -5.71
C THR A 68 12.13 -17.27 -5.84
N PRO A 69 12.46 -16.51 -6.91
CA PRO A 69 11.90 -15.19 -7.13
C PRO A 69 10.40 -15.31 -7.45
N ILE A 70 9.58 -14.52 -6.76
CA ILE A 70 8.11 -14.54 -6.95
C ILE A 70 7.60 -13.25 -7.56
N ALA A 71 8.28 -12.13 -7.29
CA ALA A 71 7.79 -10.84 -7.74
C ALA A 71 8.87 -9.76 -7.78
N LYS A 72 8.57 -8.70 -8.52
CA LYS A 72 9.33 -7.45 -8.56
C LYS A 72 8.37 -6.27 -8.43
N GLY A 73 8.68 -5.33 -7.55
CA GLY A 73 8.01 -4.03 -7.49
C GLY A 73 8.94 -2.96 -8.08
N THR A 74 8.45 -2.10 -8.95
CA THR A 74 9.20 -0.97 -9.53
C THR A 74 8.64 0.33 -9.00
N ILE A 75 9.53 1.14 -8.43
CA ILE A 75 9.23 2.46 -7.90
C ILE A 75 9.72 3.49 -8.91
N HIS A 76 8.85 4.38 -9.36
CA HIS A 76 9.22 5.44 -10.29
C HIS A 76 9.59 6.71 -9.52
N SER A 77 10.66 7.39 -9.93
CA SER A 77 11.10 8.64 -9.31
C SER A 77 10.21 9.85 -9.66
N PHE A 78 9.43 9.79 -10.73
CA PHE A 78 8.64 10.92 -11.24
C PHE A 78 7.15 10.62 -11.41
N SER A 79 6.75 9.34 -11.31
CA SER A 79 5.35 8.95 -11.45
C SER A 79 4.75 8.64 -10.09
N ILE A 80 3.47 8.97 -9.96
CA ILE A 80 2.69 8.55 -8.82
C ILE A 80 2.14 7.10 -8.94
N SER A 81 2.37 6.43 -10.06
CA SER A 81 2.10 5.00 -10.24
C SER A 81 3.23 4.12 -9.69
N ALA A 82 2.94 2.84 -9.52
CA ALA A 82 3.94 1.80 -9.33
C ALA A 82 3.57 0.59 -10.18
N GLU A 83 4.56 -0.24 -10.49
CA GLU A 83 4.38 -1.45 -11.29
C GLU A 83 4.87 -2.66 -10.50
N CYS A 84 4.13 -3.75 -10.55
CA CYS A 84 4.49 -5.02 -9.94
C CYS A 84 4.46 -6.10 -11.01
N VAL A 85 5.46 -6.96 -11.05
CA VAL A 85 5.42 -8.23 -11.79
C VAL A 85 5.33 -9.32 -10.75
N ILE A 86 4.23 -10.07 -10.69
CA ILE A 86 3.97 -11.13 -9.71
C ILE A 86 3.67 -12.41 -10.48
N HIS A 87 4.44 -13.48 -10.26
CA HIS A 87 4.29 -14.75 -11.00
C HIS A 87 4.20 -14.54 -12.52
N ASP A 88 5.12 -13.73 -13.06
CA ASP A 88 5.23 -13.34 -14.47
C ASP A 88 4.02 -12.55 -15.05
N ARG A 89 3.11 -12.08 -14.19
CA ARG A 89 1.99 -11.20 -14.59
C ARG A 89 2.23 -9.76 -14.16
N ASN A 90 2.03 -8.83 -15.09
CA ASN A 90 2.22 -7.41 -14.83
C ASN A 90 0.95 -6.79 -14.23
N LEU A 91 1.14 -6.03 -13.16
CA LEU A 91 0.10 -5.40 -12.37
C LEU A 91 0.49 -3.93 -12.16
N VAL A 92 -0.34 -3.02 -12.65
CA VAL A 92 -0.10 -1.58 -12.54
C VAL A 92 -0.94 -1.00 -11.40
N LEU A 93 -0.26 -0.45 -10.40
CA LEU A 93 -0.88 0.26 -9.27
C LEU A 93 -1.17 1.70 -9.69
N LYS A 94 -2.43 1.98 -10.03
CA LYS A 94 -2.87 3.29 -10.51
C LYS A 94 -3.36 4.16 -9.35
N PRO A 95 -2.81 5.36 -9.16
CA PRO A 95 -3.30 6.28 -8.14
C PRO A 95 -4.60 6.94 -8.59
N LEU A 96 -5.61 6.95 -7.72
CA LEU A 96 -6.92 7.53 -8.02
C LEU A 96 -6.97 9.05 -7.91
N LYS A 97 -6.28 9.62 -6.92
CA LYS A 97 -6.20 11.07 -6.72
C LYS A 97 -4.79 11.44 -6.29
N ARG A 98 -4.35 12.65 -6.65
CA ARG A 98 -3.00 13.14 -6.30
C ARG A 98 -2.84 13.42 -4.81
N TRP A 99 -3.93 13.77 -4.12
CA TRP A 99 -3.94 14.16 -2.70
C TRP A 99 -4.54 13.11 -1.75
N LYS A 100 -5.24 12.10 -2.29
CA LYS A 100 -5.67 10.93 -1.52
C LYS A 100 -4.87 9.74 -2.00
N THR A 101 -4.09 9.16 -1.11
CA THR A 101 -3.15 8.09 -1.43
C THR A 101 -3.88 6.76 -1.55
N GLN A 102 -4.71 6.65 -2.59
CA GLN A 102 -5.49 5.49 -2.94
C GLN A 102 -4.99 4.92 -4.26
N TYR A 103 -4.72 3.62 -4.28
CA TYR A 103 -4.23 2.91 -5.46
C TYR A 103 -5.20 1.81 -5.84
N ASN A 104 -5.49 1.68 -7.14
CA ASN A 104 -6.34 0.63 -7.68
C ASN A 104 -5.57 -0.25 -8.63
N TYR A 105 -5.97 -1.52 -8.66
CA TYR A 105 -5.51 -2.51 -9.62
C TYR A 105 -6.52 -3.64 -9.76
N LEU A 106 -6.36 -4.47 -10.79
CA LEU A 106 -7.14 -5.70 -10.97
C LEU A 106 -6.34 -6.87 -10.40
N SER A 107 -6.95 -7.58 -9.46
CA SER A 107 -6.33 -8.70 -8.75
C SER A 107 -6.31 -9.95 -9.60
N HIS A 108 -5.14 -10.40 -10.01
CA HIS A 108 -5.03 -11.67 -10.73
C HIS A 108 -5.33 -12.86 -9.81
N ALA A 109 -5.04 -12.73 -8.51
CA ALA A 109 -5.35 -13.76 -7.52
C ALA A 109 -6.87 -13.96 -7.29
N LEU A 110 -7.68 -12.93 -7.56
CA LEU A 110 -9.14 -12.95 -7.41
C LEU A 110 -9.89 -12.87 -8.74
N ASN A 111 -9.31 -13.36 -9.85
CA ASN A 111 -9.94 -13.36 -11.18
C ASN A 111 -10.31 -11.95 -11.68
N ASP A 112 -9.33 -11.05 -11.64
CA ASP A 112 -9.39 -9.66 -12.08
C ASP A 112 -10.44 -8.80 -11.34
N VAL A 113 -10.76 -9.16 -10.10
CA VAL A 113 -11.56 -8.32 -9.19
C VAL A 113 -10.81 -7.01 -8.91
N PRO A 114 -11.48 -5.85 -9.00
CA PRO A 114 -10.85 -4.57 -8.68
C PRO A 114 -10.59 -4.46 -7.16
N ILE A 115 -9.34 -4.16 -6.81
CA ILE A 115 -8.88 -3.95 -5.45
C ILE A 115 -8.40 -2.51 -5.29
N SER A 116 -8.67 -1.94 -4.12
CA SER A 116 -8.16 -0.64 -3.69
C SER A 116 -7.26 -0.78 -2.46
N TRP A 117 -6.09 -0.15 -2.50
CA TRP A 117 -5.30 0.17 -1.32
C TRP A 117 -5.59 1.61 -0.91
N ILE A 118 -6.14 1.81 0.29
CA ILE A 118 -6.40 3.12 0.87
C ILE A 118 -5.35 3.38 1.93
N ALA A 119 -4.47 4.37 1.70
CA ALA A 119 -3.44 4.75 2.67
C ALA A 119 -3.86 5.98 3.50
N ASN A 120 -3.72 5.84 4.81
CA ASN A 120 -3.86 6.89 5.81
C ASN A 120 -2.54 7.01 6.55
N SER A 121 -1.88 8.17 6.48
CA SER A 121 -0.57 8.39 7.09
C SER A 121 -0.64 9.45 8.16
N SER A 122 -0.14 9.15 9.37
CA SER A 122 0.29 10.15 10.35
C SER A 122 1.81 10.34 10.27
N MET A 123 2.35 11.25 11.08
CA MET A 123 3.80 11.49 11.13
C MET A 123 4.59 10.25 11.59
N LYS A 124 3.96 9.37 12.37
CA LYS A 124 4.63 8.19 12.96
C LYS A 124 4.13 6.87 12.37
N ILE A 125 2.82 6.76 12.16
CA ILE A 125 2.17 5.49 11.81
C ILE A 125 1.45 5.63 10.49
N TRP A 126 1.71 4.70 9.58
CA TRP A 126 1.02 4.63 8.29
C TRP A 126 0.16 3.38 8.26
N TYR A 127 -1.07 3.55 7.81
CA TYR A 127 -2.07 2.49 7.67
C TYR A 127 -2.46 2.36 6.23
N PHE A 128 -2.45 1.14 5.72
CA PHE A 128 -2.91 0.81 4.39
C PHE A 128 -4.00 -0.22 4.54
N VAL A 129 -5.16 0.02 3.95
CA VAL A 129 -6.28 -0.93 3.95
C VAL A 129 -6.50 -1.39 2.52
N CYS A 130 -6.34 -2.69 2.30
CA CYS A 130 -6.64 -3.38 1.05
C CYS A 130 -8.09 -3.82 1.09
N ILE A 131 -8.91 -3.32 0.17
CA ILE A 131 -10.34 -3.63 0.10
C ILE A 131 -10.71 -4.11 -1.29
N ASN A 132 -11.76 -4.94 -1.37
CA ASN A 132 -12.46 -5.18 -2.62
C ASN A 132 -13.21 -3.90 -3.02
N SER A 133 -12.93 -3.33 -4.19
CA SER A 133 -13.54 -2.07 -4.61
C SER A 133 -15.05 -2.18 -4.87
N VAL A 134 -15.56 -3.37 -5.17
CA VAL A 134 -17.00 -3.61 -5.43
C VAL A 134 -17.74 -3.85 -4.12
N THR A 135 -17.30 -4.80 -3.29
CA THR A 135 -18.02 -5.19 -2.07
C THR A 135 -17.67 -4.31 -0.87
N GLN A 136 -16.59 -3.52 -0.95
CA GLN A 136 -16.02 -2.73 0.15
C GLN A 136 -15.54 -3.58 1.35
N GLU A 137 -15.41 -4.89 1.17
CA GLU A 137 -14.93 -5.80 2.20
C GLU A 137 -13.39 -5.70 2.36
N PRO A 138 -12.87 -5.67 3.60
CA PRO A 138 -11.45 -5.57 3.86
C PRO A 138 -10.73 -6.91 3.65
N ILE A 139 -9.78 -6.94 2.73
CA ILE A 139 -8.95 -8.14 2.46
C ILE A 139 -7.79 -8.21 3.45
N ALA A 140 -7.10 -7.08 3.62
CA ALA A 140 -5.93 -6.98 4.49
C ALA A 140 -5.70 -5.55 4.95
N LYS A 141 -4.98 -5.40 6.06
CA LYS A 141 -4.49 -4.13 6.58
C LYS A 141 -3.00 -4.24 6.78
N PHE A 142 -2.25 -3.28 6.26
CA PHE A 142 -0.82 -3.15 6.52
C PHE A 142 -0.60 -1.92 7.40
N ALA A 143 -0.08 -2.13 8.60
CA ALA A 143 0.22 -1.05 9.53
C ALA A 143 1.73 -0.95 9.75
N VAL A 144 2.26 0.24 9.53
CA VAL A 144 3.69 0.52 9.47
C VAL A 144 4.02 1.54 10.54
N ASN A 145 5.00 1.23 11.38
CA ASN A 145 5.66 2.21 12.21
C ASN A 145 6.93 2.66 11.49
N TYR A 146 6.83 3.77 10.77
CA TYR A 146 7.90 4.22 9.87
C TYR A 146 9.21 4.55 10.63
N TRP A 147 9.11 4.88 11.92
CA TRP A 147 10.25 5.21 12.77
C TRP A 147 10.85 4.01 13.51
N ALA A 148 10.24 2.83 13.37
CA ALA A 148 10.72 1.65 14.07
C ALA A 148 12.03 1.13 13.44
N LEU A 149 13.03 0.93 14.30
CA LEU A 149 14.36 0.49 13.91
C LEU A 149 14.44 -0.99 13.49
N LYS A 150 13.46 -1.84 13.81
CA LYS A 150 13.55 -3.29 13.54
C LYS A 150 12.28 -3.87 12.92
N ASN A 151 11.13 -3.59 13.51
CA ASN A 151 9.84 -4.01 12.98
C ASN A 151 9.23 -2.86 12.19
N LEU A 152 9.27 -2.94 10.86
CA LEU A 152 8.71 -1.95 9.98
C LEU A 152 7.18 -1.89 10.10
N GLY A 153 6.53 -3.04 10.23
CA GLY A 153 5.08 -3.11 10.33
C GLY A 153 4.55 -4.53 10.26
N ASN A 154 3.22 -4.66 10.30
CA ASN A 154 2.54 -5.94 10.18
C ASN A 154 1.40 -5.87 9.17
N PHE A 155 1.28 -6.91 8.34
CA PHE A 155 0.05 -7.22 7.63
C PHE A 155 -0.88 -8.01 8.54
N TYR A 156 -2.15 -7.63 8.51
CA TYR A 156 -3.26 -8.32 9.17
C TYR A 156 -4.25 -8.69 8.09
N PHE A 157 -4.43 -9.97 7.83
CA PHE A 157 -5.47 -10.46 6.94
C PHE A 157 -6.75 -10.70 7.75
N GLU A 158 -7.91 -10.63 7.07
CA GLU A 158 -9.18 -10.96 7.72
C GLU A 158 -9.30 -12.46 8.01
N LYS A 159 -8.82 -13.29 7.08
CA LYS A 159 -8.94 -14.76 7.09
C LYS A 159 -7.70 -15.42 7.72
N SER A 160 -7.84 -16.69 8.11
CA SER A 160 -6.74 -17.48 8.68
C SER A 160 -5.76 -17.95 7.59
N ALA A 161 -4.59 -18.44 8.01
CA ALA A 161 -3.53 -18.86 7.10
C ALA A 161 -3.95 -19.97 6.11
N GLY A 162 -4.82 -20.89 6.54
CA GLY A 162 -5.31 -22.00 5.70
C GLY A 162 -6.39 -21.60 4.71
N GLU A 163 -7.02 -20.44 4.89
CA GLU A 163 -8.10 -19.93 4.04
C GLU A 163 -7.62 -18.93 3.00
N ILE A 164 -6.37 -18.47 3.09
CA ILE A 164 -5.77 -17.50 2.19
C ILE A 164 -4.91 -18.24 1.17
N PRO A 165 -5.29 -18.24 -0.10
CA PRO A 165 -4.46 -18.78 -1.16
C PRO A 165 -3.09 -18.07 -1.22
N ASP A 166 -2.03 -18.83 -1.51
CA ASP A 166 -0.66 -18.29 -1.57
C ASP A 166 -0.52 -17.16 -2.59
N ASN A 167 -1.20 -17.27 -3.75
CA ASN A 167 -1.20 -16.23 -4.79
C ASN A 167 -1.79 -14.91 -4.29
N LEU A 168 -2.88 -14.96 -3.51
CA LEU A 168 -3.48 -13.77 -2.91
C LEU A 168 -2.57 -13.17 -1.83
N ARG A 169 -1.96 -14.02 -1.01
CA ARG A 169 -0.99 -13.57 0.01
C ARG A 169 0.20 -12.87 -0.64
N ASP A 170 0.75 -13.44 -1.70
CA ASP A 170 1.86 -12.86 -2.45
C ASP A 170 1.47 -11.50 -3.04
N GLU A 171 0.32 -11.42 -3.69
CA GLU A 171 -0.17 -10.20 -4.31
C GLU A 171 -0.36 -9.07 -3.29
N VAL A 172 -0.99 -9.35 -2.15
CA VAL A 172 -1.19 -8.38 -1.06
C VAL A 172 0.15 -7.93 -0.46
N VAL A 173 1.07 -8.84 -0.19
CA VAL A 173 2.39 -8.51 0.39
C VAL A 173 3.18 -7.62 -0.58
N VAL A 174 3.27 -8.03 -1.84
CA VAL A 174 4.04 -7.33 -2.87
C VAL A 174 3.47 -5.93 -3.13
N THR A 175 2.16 -5.82 -3.34
CA THR A 175 1.52 -4.53 -3.62
C THR A 175 1.59 -3.61 -2.42
N GLY A 176 1.32 -4.09 -1.20
CA GLY A 176 1.40 -3.30 0.02
C GLY A 176 2.79 -2.72 0.29
N LEU A 177 3.84 -3.55 0.17
CA LEU A 177 5.23 -3.07 0.35
C LEU A 177 5.67 -2.14 -0.79
N THR A 178 5.26 -2.43 -2.03
CA THR A 178 5.58 -1.55 -3.17
C THR A 178 4.96 -0.16 -2.98
N ILE A 179 3.71 -0.08 -2.52
CA ILE A 179 3.04 1.19 -2.21
C ILE A 179 3.75 1.92 -1.06
N LEU A 180 4.10 1.21 0.02
CA LEU A 180 4.83 1.79 1.14
C LEU A 180 6.10 2.50 0.67
N TYR A 181 6.95 1.79 -0.08
CA TYR A 181 8.22 2.34 -0.51
C TYR A 181 8.05 3.43 -1.57
N THR A 182 7.05 3.30 -2.43
CA THR A 182 6.67 4.37 -3.37
C THR A 182 6.27 5.66 -2.64
N MET A 183 5.52 5.56 -1.54
CA MET A 183 5.17 6.71 -0.71
C MET A 183 6.38 7.26 0.06
N ALA A 184 7.19 6.38 0.65
CA ALA A 184 8.39 6.76 1.40
C ALA A 184 9.38 7.54 0.52
N THR A 185 9.57 7.13 -0.74
CA THR A 185 10.46 7.85 -1.66
C THR A 185 9.94 9.25 -2.01
N ARG A 186 8.62 9.47 -2.05
CA ARG A 186 8.04 10.78 -2.36
C ARG A 186 8.18 11.77 -1.21
N ILE A 187 7.92 11.33 0.02
CA ILE A 187 7.98 12.21 1.19
C ILE A 187 9.41 12.68 1.46
N ASN A 188 10.41 11.86 1.15
CA ASN A 188 11.83 12.22 1.31
C ASN A 188 12.41 13.01 0.12
N ASN A 189 11.66 13.25 -0.95
CA ASN A 189 12.14 13.97 -2.13
C ASN A 189 11.11 15.00 -2.63
N PRO A 190 10.98 16.16 -1.97
CA PRO A 190 9.95 17.16 -2.27
C PRO A 190 10.09 17.82 -3.64
N ILE A 191 11.25 17.70 -4.32
CA ILE A 191 11.43 18.16 -5.70
C ILE A 191 10.53 17.34 -6.67
N GLN A 192 10.11 16.13 -6.29
CA GLN A 192 9.20 15.26 -7.05
C GLN A 192 7.72 15.72 -7.03
N LEU A 193 7.34 16.64 -6.13
CA LEU A 193 5.97 17.20 -6.11
C LEU A 193 5.65 18.01 -7.38
N ILE A 194 6.64 18.57 -8.07
CA ILE A 194 6.45 19.37 -9.28
C ILE A 194 6.07 18.48 -10.48
N GLY A 195 6.64 17.28 -10.59
CA GLY A 195 6.30 16.31 -11.65
C GLY A 195 4.90 15.68 -11.46
N ALA A 196 4.48 15.47 -10.22
CA ALA A 196 3.15 14.96 -9.89
C ALA A 196 2.01 15.90 -10.31
N VAL A 197 2.28 17.21 -10.49
CA VAL A 197 1.33 18.20 -11.04
C VAL A 197 1.01 17.93 -12.53
N PHE A 198 1.82 17.15 -13.24
CA PHE A 198 1.60 16.82 -14.65
C PHE A 198 1.15 15.37 -14.91
N ALA A 199 1.13 14.49 -13.91
CA ALA A 199 0.69 13.09 -14.06
C ALA A 199 -0.84 12.97 -14.07
N LYS A 200 -1.46 12.58 -15.19
CA LYS A 200 -2.91 12.36 -15.29
C LYS A 200 -3.34 11.17 -14.39
N PRO A 201 -4.30 11.34 -13.47
CA PRO A 201 -4.92 10.21 -12.77
C PRO A 201 -5.63 9.30 -13.78
N GLY A 202 -5.41 7.99 -13.70
CA GLY A 202 -6.04 7.03 -14.61
C GLY A 202 -7.32 6.46 -14.00
N LYS A 203 -8.44 6.54 -14.73
CA LYS A 203 -9.64 5.74 -14.43
C LYS A 203 -9.36 4.27 -14.77
N VAL A 204 -9.87 3.35 -13.96
CA VAL A 204 -10.02 1.93 -14.34
C VAL A 204 -11.39 1.82 -14.99
N GLU A 205 -11.46 1.29 -16.21
CA GLU A 205 -12.72 1.14 -16.93
C GLU A 205 -13.66 0.23 -16.12
N GLY A 206 -14.86 0.74 -15.81
CA GLY A 206 -15.84 0.13 -14.91
C GLY A 206 -16.79 1.14 -14.23
N GLU A 207 -16.45 2.43 -14.19
CA GLU A 207 -17.35 3.52 -13.78
C GLU A 207 -17.85 4.34 -14.98
N GLU A 208 -18.71 3.74 -15.81
CA GLU A 208 -19.57 4.52 -16.71
C GLU A 208 -20.91 4.76 -16.00
N GLY A 209 -21.16 5.99 -15.54
CA GLY A 209 -22.54 6.36 -15.16
C GLY A 209 -22.79 7.40 -14.06
N ARG A 210 -21.87 8.31 -13.70
CA ARG A 210 -22.25 9.51 -12.92
C ARG A 210 -21.59 10.78 -13.46
N PRO A 211 -22.37 11.78 -13.94
CA PRO A 211 -21.84 13.05 -14.41
C PRO A 211 -21.19 13.83 -13.26
N GLU A 212 -19.97 14.28 -13.53
CA GLU A 212 -19.16 15.21 -12.76
C GLU A 212 -19.73 16.63 -12.94
N LEU A 213 -20.80 16.95 -12.22
CA LEU A 213 -21.36 18.30 -12.14
C LEU A 213 -21.82 18.55 -10.71
N GLU A 214 -20.99 19.22 -9.89
CA GLU A 214 -21.43 20.10 -8.78
C GLU A 214 -20.30 20.68 -7.89
N LEU A 215 -19.02 20.50 -8.19
CA LEU A 215 -17.94 20.97 -7.29
C LEU A 215 -17.16 22.21 -7.76
N GLU A 216 -17.38 22.72 -8.98
CA GLU A 216 -16.69 23.94 -9.45
C GLU A 216 -17.29 25.26 -8.90
N ASP A 217 -18.51 25.24 -8.35
CA ASP A 217 -19.20 26.47 -7.92
C ASP A 217 -18.77 27.01 -6.54
N ARG A 218 -17.92 26.28 -5.79
CA ARG A 218 -17.45 26.72 -4.47
C ARG A 218 -16.09 27.42 -4.46
N GLU A 219 -15.28 27.30 -5.51
CA GLU A 219 -13.94 27.92 -5.53
C GLU A 219 -13.91 29.36 -6.10
N GLN A 220 -14.97 29.82 -6.78
CA GLN A 220 -15.00 31.19 -7.33
C GLN A 220 -15.60 32.26 -6.40
N ARG A 221 -16.27 31.89 -5.30
CA ARG A 221 -16.91 32.86 -4.38
C ARG A 221 -16.01 33.51 -3.33
N GLY A 222 -14.72 33.17 -3.30
CA GLY A 222 -13.77 33.65 -2.27
C GLY A 222 -12.94 34.89 -2.62
N LYS A 223 -13.03 35.43 -3.84
CA LYS A 223 -12.28 36.64 -4.25
C LYS A 223 -13.22 37.81 -4.49
N VAL A 224 -13.74 38.40 -3.41
CA VAL A 224 -14.21 39.79 -3.44
C VAL A 224 -13.16 40.64 -2.75
N LYS A 225 -12.55 41.54 -3.54
CA LYS A 225 -11.62 42.59 -3.10
C LYS A 225 -12.37 43.57 -2.20
N THR A 226 -11.75 44.00 -1.11
CA THR A 226 -12.13 45.25 -0.45
C THR A 226 -10.95 46.21 -0.56
N THR A 227 -11.23 47.32 -1.22
CA THR A 227 -10.40 48.54 -1.33
C THR A 227 -10.54 49.35 -0.06
#